data_AF-T1B1T0-F1
#
_entry.id   AF-T1B1T0-F1
#
_cell.length_a   1.000
_cell.length_b   1.000
_cell.length_c   1.000
_cell.angle_alpha   90.00
_cell.angle_beta   90.00
_cell.angle_gamma   90.00
#
_symmetry.space_group_name_H-M   'P 1'
#
loop_
_entity.id
_entity.type
_entity.pdbx_description
1 polymer ?
#
loop_
_entity_poly.entity_id
_entity_poly.type
_entity_poly.pdbx_seq_one_letter_code
_entity_poly.pdbx_strand_id
1 'polypeptide(L)'
;DDYIGRMQVGQESIYYLTAESWVAARHSAQIEALAVRGIEVLLMSERIDEWMMGYLSEYQGKTFRHAGKGELELPLDAAEKERREAAEKDAAPLLDKLKKDLGERVSAVRLSHRLTESPACLVLEAHDMALHTRRLMAEAGHAMPAARPVLEINAAHPLLQRYAAESDSARGADLALLLLEQAEVAEGAQLEDPAAFVKRVNRLLLGAAA
;
A
#
# COMPACT_ATOMS: atom_id res chain seq x y z
N ASP A 1 22.27 -14.88 -7.19
CA ASP A 1 22.32 -15.79 -8.36
C ASP A 1 20.99 -16.46 -8.66
N ASP A 2 20.48 -17.29 -7.76
CA ASP A 2 19.23 -18.04 -7.95
C ASP A 2 18.02 -17.20 -8.39
N TYR A 3 17.81 -16.04 -7.75
CA TYR A 3 16.76 -15.09 -8.16
C TYR A 3 16.96 -14.64 -9.61
N ILE A 4 18.19 -14.25 -9.99
CA ILE A 4 18.51 -13.79 -11.34
C ILE A 4 18.27 -14.90 -12.37
N GLY A 5 18.62 -16.15 -12.03
CA GLY A 5 18.35 -17.31 -12.87
C GLY A 5 16.86 -17.58 -13.11
N ARG A 6 15.96 -17.03 -12.28
CA ARG A 6 14.50 -17.15 -12.40
C ARG A 6 13.80 -15.85 -12.85
N MET A 7 14.55 -14.79 -13.15
CA MET A 7 13.97 -13.53 -13.61
C MET A 7 13.20 -13.72 -14.92
N GLN A 8 12.08 -13.00 -15.04
CA GLN A 8 11.30 -12.99 -16.27
C GLN A 8 12.06 -12.29 -17.40
N VAL A 9 11.73 -12.62 -18.65
CA VAL A 9 12.32 -11.95 -19.83
C VAL A 9 11.96 -10.47 -19.80
N GLY A 10 12.96 -9.59 -19.91
CA GLY A 10 12.79 -8.14 -19.84
C GLY A 10 12.75 -7.57 -18.42
N GLN A 11 12.88 -8.39 -17.38
CA GLN A 11 12.97 -7.90 -16.00
C GLN A 11 14.36 -7.29 -15.72
N GLU A 12 14.36 -6.03 -15.28
CA GLU A 12 15.59 -5.27 -14.99
C GLU A 12 15.92 -5.18 -13.50
N SER A 13 14.91 -5.36 -12.64
CA SER A 13 15.05 -5.14 -11.19
C SER A 13 14.73 -6.39 -10.37
N ILE A 14 15.41 -6.49 -9.23
CA ILE A 14 15.14 -7.45 -8.16
C ILE A 14 14.12 -6.80 -7.24
N TYR A 15 12.91 -7.37 -7.16
CA TYR A 15 11.87 -6.87 -6.28
C TYR A 15 12.04 -7.46 -4.89
N TYR A 16 11.89 -6.63 -3.88
CA TYR A 16 11.92 -7.05 -2.48
C TYR A 16 10.85 -6.33 -1.67
N LEU A 17 10.46 -6.92 -0.55
CA LEU A 17 9.57 -6.33 0.43
C LEU A 17 10.12 -6.59 1.83
N THR A 18 10.21 -5.54 2.64
CA THR A 18 10.46 -5.65 4.07
C THR A 18 9.15 -5.62 4.84
N ALA A 19 9.00 -6.49 5.84
CA ALA A 19 7.83 -6.52 6.73
C ALA A 19 8.22 -7.01 8.13
N GLU A 20 7.31 -6.91 9.10
CA GLU A 20 7.56 -7.36 10.48
C GLU A 20 7.70 -8.88 10.64
N SER A 21 7.17 -9.65 9.68
CA SER A 21 7.25 -11.10 9.66
C SER A 21 7.14 -11.61 8.23
N TRP A 22 7.66 -12.81 8.00
CA TRP A 22 7.52 -13.47 6.71
C TRP A 22 6.05 -13.64 6.28
N VAL A 23 5.15 -13.89 7.24
CA VAL A 23 3.70 -14.03 6.99
C VAL A 23 3.13 -12.69 6.51
N ALA A 24 3.46 -11.59 7.18
CA ALA A 24 3.05 -10.25 6.76
C ALA A 24 3.57 -9.92 5.36
N ALA A 25 4.85 -10.23 5.07
CA ALA A 25 5.44 -10.01 3.75
C ALA A 25 4.70 -10.81 2.66
N ARG A 26 4.45 -12.11 2.92
CA ARG A 26 3.82 -13.02 1.97
C ARG A 26 2.37 -12.64 1.62
N HIS A 27 1.64 -12.08 2.58
CA HIS A 27 0.24 -11.70 2.41
C HIS A 27 0.05 -10.20 2.17
N SER A 28 1.13 -9.47 1.89
CA SER A 28 1.06 -8.03 1.65
C SER A 28 0.35 -7.72 0.33
N ALA A 29 -0.57 -6.75 0.40
CA ALA A 29 -1.25 -6.20 -0.77
C ALA A 29 -0.26 -5.58 -1.79
N GLN A 30 0.92 -5.16 -1.32
CA GLN A 30 1.92 -4.48 -2.14
C GLN A 30 2.61 -5.38 -3.17
N ILE A 31 2.47 -6.72 -3.04
CA ILE A 31 3.10 -7.70 -3.95
C ILE A 31 2.10 -8.42 -4.85
N GLU A 32 0.79 -8.16 -4.72
CA GLU A 32 -0.25 -8.89 -5.45
C GLU A 32 -0.06 -8.85 -6.97
N ALA A 33 0.12 -7.67 -7.55
CA ALA A 33 0.29 -7.52 -8.99
C ALA A 33 1.61 -8.11 -9.52
N LEU A 34 2.63 -8.25 -8.67
CA LEU A 34 3.88 -8.95 -9.00
C LEU A 34 3.64 -10.46 -9.00
N ALA A 35 2.94 -10.97 -7.99
CA ALA A 35 2.57 -12.37 -7.87
C ALA A 35 1.69 -12.84 -9.05
N VAL A 36 0.68 -12.07 -9.44
CA VAL A 36 -0.19 -12.38 -10.59
C VAL A 36 0.59 -12.44 -11.91
N ARG A 37 1.66 -11.63 -12.04
CA ARG A 37 2.55 -11.64 -13.21
C ARG A 37 3.68 -12.67 -13.12
N GLY A 38 3.74 -13.47 -12.06
CA GLY A 38 4.82 -14.43 -11.84
C GLY A 38 6.19 -13.78 -11.63
N ILE A 39 6.24 -12.53 -11.18
CA ILE A 39 7.48 -11.83 -10.81
C ILE A 39 7.80 -12.21 -9.36
N GLU A 40 8.97 -12.83 -9.16
CA GLU A 40 9.45 -13.21 -7.83
C GLU A 40 9.74 -11.96 -6.97
N VAL A 41 9.45 -12.04 -5.67
CA VAL A 41 9.74 -10.98 -4.70
C VAL A 41 10.51 -11.59 -3.53
N LEU A 42 11.64 -10.97 -3.17
CA LEU A 42 12.38 -11.32 -1.96
C LEU A 42 11.62 -10.82 -0.74
N LEU A 43 11.19 -11.77 0.11
CA LEU A 43 10.48 -11.46 1.35
C LEU A 43 11.49 -11.37 2.49
N MET A 44 11.61 -10.18 3.06
CA MET A 44 12.61 -9.85 4.06
C MET A 44 11.89 -9.46 5.35
N SER A 45 12.25 -10.07 6.47
CA SER A 45 11.54 -9.88 7.74
C SER A 45 12.44 -9.66 8.94
N GLU A 46 13.76 -9.67 8.73
CA GLU A 46 14.70 -9.36 9.79
C GLU A 46 14.90 -7.85 9.88
N ARG A 47 15.09 -7.35 11.11
CA ARG A 47 15.28 -5.90 11.35
C ARG A 47 16.49 -5.33 10.59
N ILE A 48 17.50 -6.15 10.36
CA ILE A 48 18.71 -5.77 9.63
C ILE A 48 18.45 -5.62 8.12
N ASP A 49 17.40 -6.22 7.59
CA ASP A 49 17.13 -6.25 6.16
C ASP A 49 16.83 -4.84 5.63
N GLU A 50 15.97 -4.08 6.31
CA GLU A 50 15.65 -2.69 5.93
C GLU A 50 16.92 -1.82 5.89
N TRP A 51 17.81 -2.00 6.86
CA TRP A 51 19.08 -1.29 6.91
C TRP A 51 20.02 -1.72 5.78
N MET A 52 20.17 -3.03 5.56
CA MET A 52 20.99 -3.58 4.48
C MET A 52 20.54 -3.07 3.11
N MET A 53 19.23 -3.05 2.86
CA MET A 53 18.66 -2.58 1.60
C MET A 53 18.82 -1.07 1.37
N GLY A 54 19.09 -0.30 2.43
CA GLY A 54 19.52 1.10 2.31
C GLY A 54 20.92 1.28 1.70
N TYR A 55 21.77 0.24 1.75
CA TYR A 55 23.13 0.26 1.20
C TYR A 55 23.28 -0.63 -0.05
N LEU A 56 22.50 -1.70 -0.15
CA LEU A 56 22.56 -2.65 -1.26
C LEU A 56 21.69 -2.16 -2.44
N SER A 57 22.27 -1.35 -3.30
CA SER A 57 21.57 -0.73 -4.45
C SER A 57 21.50 -1.63 -5.69
N GLU A 58 22.54 -2.44 -5.93
CA GLU A 58 22.66 -3.30 -7.11
C GLU A 58 23.33 -4.64 -6.80
N TYR A 59 23.02 -5.64 -7.62
CA TYR A 59 23.69 -6.93 -7.61
C TYR A 59 23.75 -7.47 -9.05
N GLN A 60 24.96 -7.74 -9.54
CA GLN A 60 25.21 -8.21 -10.91
C GLN A 60 24.53 -7.35 -12.00
N GLY A 61 24.56 -6.03 -11.84
CA GLY A 61 23.95 -5.08 -12.77
C GLY A 61 22.42 -5.03 -12.73
N LYS A 62 21.78 -5.71 -11.76
CA LYS A 62 20.34 -5.61 -11.49
C LYS A 62 20.12 -4.71 -10.28
N THR A 63 19.20 -3.76 -10.40
CA THR A 63 18.86 -2.82 -9.32
C THR A 63 17.82 -3.41 -8.38
N PHE A 64 17.88 -3.07 -7.10
CA PHE A 64 16.84 -3.46 -6.15
C PHE A 64 15.68 -2.46 -6.15
N ARG A 65 14.45 -2.96 -6.17
CA ARG A 65 13.23 -2.15 -6.08
C ARG A 65 12.32 -2.65 -4.96
N HIS A 66 11.92 -1.75 -4.08
CA HIS A 66 11.04 -2.07 -2.97
C HIS A 66 9.58 -2.13 -3.48
N ALA A 67 8.87 -3.22 -3.26
CA ALA A 67 7.50 -3.43 -3.75
C ALA A 67 6.46 -2.50 -3.08
N GLY A 68 6.72 -2.07 -1.84
CA GLY A 68 5.87 -1.14 -1.07
C GLY A 68 6.27 0.34 -1.07
N LYS A 69 7.29 0.76 -1.84
CA LYS A 69 7.75 2.17 -1.84
C LYS A 69 7.85 2.71 -3.26
N GLY A 70 7.53 4.00 -3.40
CA GLY A 70 7.52 4.68 -4.70
C GLY A 70 6.54 4.06 -5.70
N GLU A 71 6.67 4.45 -6.97
CA GLU A 71 5.87 3.96 -8.07
C GLU A 71 6.31 2.55 -8.49
N LEU A 72 5.33 1.63 -8.59
CA LEU A 72 5.58 0.29 -9.10
C LEU A 72 5.55 0.30 -10.63
N GLU A 73 6.73 0.43 -11.23
CA GLU A 73 6.89 0.28 -12.67
C GLU A 73 6.79 -1.20 -13.06
N LEU A 74 5.73 -1.51 -13.79
CA LEU A 74 5.50 -2.82 -14.39
C LEU A 74 5.70 -2.67 -15.89
N PRO A 75 6.28 -3.68 -16.58
CA PRO A 75 6.30 -3.68 -18.03
C PRO A 75 4.85 -3.77 -18.53
N LEU A 76 4.41 -2.78 -19.30
CA LEU A 76 3.07 -2.70 -19.87
C LEU A 76 3.15 -2.62 -21.38
N ASP A 77 2.18 -3.23 -22.04
CA ASP A 77 1.95 -2.95 -23.45
C ASP A 77 1.18 -1.63 -23.67
N ALA A 78 1.10 -1.19 -24.92
CA ALA A 78 0.43 0.07 -25.28
C ALA A 78 -1.06 0.07 -24.91
N ALA A 79 -1.74 -1.07 -25.01
CA ALA A 79 -3.17 -1.18 -24.70
C ALA A 79 -3.42 -1.16 -23.19
N GLU A 80 -2.56 -1.80 -22.39
CA GLU A 80 -2.58 -1.72 -20.93
C GLU A 80 -2.33 -0.30 -20.44
N LYS A 81 -1.40 0.43 -21.08
CA LYS A 81 -1.13 1.82 -20.75
C LYS A 81 -2.36 2.71 -21.01
N GLU A 82 -3.00 2.57 -22.17
CA GLU A 82 -4.21 3.33 -22.50
C GLU A 82 -5.37 3.02 -21.53
N ARG A 83 -5.55 1.75 -21.15
CA ARG A 83 -6.55 1.35 -20.14
C ARG A 83 -6.28 1.96 -18.77
N ARG A 84 -5.01 2.06 -18.36
CA ARG A 84 -4.64 2.71 -17.08
C ARG A 84 -4.99 4.19 -17.09
N GLU A 85 -4.61 4.91 -18.15
CA GLU A 85 -4.90 6.34 -18.26
C GLU A 85 -6.42 6.62 -18.29
N ALA A 86 -7.21 5.74 -18.92
CA ALA A 86 -8.67 5.82 -18.89
C ALA A 86 -9.22 5.55 -17.47
N ALA A 87 -8.76 4.48 -16.81
CA ALA A 87 -9.20 4.12 -15.46
C ALA A 87 -8.86 5.20 -14.43
N GLU A 88 -7.70 5.87 -14.55
CA GLU A 88 -7.33 6.99 -13.69
C GLU A 88 -8.28 8.19 -13.85
N LYS A 89 -8.68 8.51 -15.08
CA LYS A 89 -9.66 9.57 -15.36
C LYS A 89 -11.02 9.23 -14.78
N ASP A 90 -11.47 7.99 -14.96
CA ASP A 90 -12.76 7.51 -14.45
C ASP A 90 -12.78 7.46 -12.91
N ALA A 91 -11.63 7.17 -12.29
CA ALA A 91 -11.47 7.12 -10.84
C ALA A 91 -11.30 8.50 -10.19
N ALA A 92 -11.01 9.57 -10.95
CA ALA A 92 -10.72 10.89 -10.39
C ALA A 92 -11.77 11.39 -9.37
N PRO A 93 -13.11 11.29 -9.59
CA PRO A 93 -14.10 11.70 -8.60
C PRO A 93 -14.02 10.91 -7.28
N LEU A 94 -13.69 9.62 -7.37
CA LEU A 94 -13.53 8.74 -6.21
C LEU A 94 -12.27 9.12 -5.41
N LEU A 95 -11.15 9.37 -6.11
CA LEU A 95 -9.89 9.79 -5.50
C LEU A 95 -10.06 11.13 -4.76
N ASP A 96 -10.72 12.11 -5.39
CA ASP A 96 -10.98 13.42 -4.79
C ASP A 96 -11.88 13.30 -3.55
N LYS A 97 -12.92 12.47 -3.61
CA LYS A 97 -13.81 12.20 -2.47
C LYS A 97 -13.01 11.60 -1.30
N LEU A 98 -12.20 10.57 -1.54
CA LEU A 98 -11.34 9.95 -0.52
C LEU A 98 -10.34 10.96 0.06
N LYS A 99 -9.69 11.75 -0.78
CA LYS A 99 -8.72 12.74 -0.32
C LYS A 99 -9.38 13.79 0.56
N LYS A 100 -10.59 14.22 0.24
CA LYS A 100 -11.40 15.13 1.05
C LYS A 100 -11.76 14.51 2.41
N ASP A 101 -12.27 13.28 2.42
CA ASP A 101 -12.73 12.62 3.64
C ASP A 101 -11.58 12.24 4.58
N LEU A 102 -10.39 11.93 4.02
CA LEU A 102 -9.19 11.57 4.80
C LEU A 102 -8.34 12.80 5.20
N GLY A 103 -8.47 13.92 4.48
CA GLY A 103 -7.79 15.17 4.79
C GLY A 103 -6.27 15.04 4.87
N GLU A 104 -5.70 15.40 6.02
CA GLU A 104 -4.25 15.40 6.28
C GLU A 104 -3.68 14.04 6.70
N ARG A 105 -4.52 13.02 6.91
CA ARG A 105 -4.07 11.67 7.30
C ARG A 105 -3.24 10.99 6.21
N VAL A 106 -3.49 11.34 4.95
CA VAL A 106 -2.77 10.85 3.77
C VAL A 106 -2.13 12.02 3.03
N SER A 107 -0.98 11.83 2.39
CA SER A 107 -0.38 12.87 1.55
C SER A 107 -1.15 13.00 0.22
N ALA A 108 -1.45 11.87 -0.41
CA ALA A 108 -2.24 11.76 -1.63
C ALA A 108 -3.09 10.49 -1.64
N VAL A 109 -4.06 10.44 -2.56
CA VAL A 109 -4.80 9.21 -2.90
C VAL A 109 -4.59 8.94 -4.39
N ARG A 110 -4.22 7.72 -4.76
CA ARG A 110 -3.92 7.34 -6.15
C ARG A 110 -4.62 6.04 -6.52
N LEU A 111 -4.87 5.83 -7.81
CA LEU A 111 -5.30 4.53 -8.29
C LEU A 111 -4.10 3.58 -8.23
N SER A 112 -4.31 2.38 -7.69
CA SER A 112 -3.22 1.43 -7.54
C SER A 112 -2.89 0.72 -8.84
N HIS A 113 -1.60 0.44 -9.01
CA HIS A 113 -1.09 -0.50 -10.01
C HIS A 113 -0.60 -1.81 -9.41
N ARG A 114 -0.57 -1.90 -8.07
CA ARG A 114 -0.07 -3.06 -7.32
C ARG A 114 -1.18 -3.94 -6.74
N LEU A 115 -2.38 -3.39 -6.56
CA LEU A 115 -3.53 -4.11 -6.01
C LEU A 115 -4.29 -4.91 -7.08
N THR A 116 -4.80 -6.07 -6.67
CA THR A 116 -5.66 -6.94 -7.46
C THR A 116 -6.92 -7.33 -6.70
N GLU A 117 -6.75 -7.86 -5.48
CA GLU A 117 -7.84 -8.31 -4.59
C GLU A 117 -8.03 -7.35 -3.43
N SER A 118 -6.96 -6.73 -2.92
CA SER A 118 -7.08 -5.81 -1.80
C SER A 118 -7.75 -4.48 -2.17
N PRO A 119 -8.53 -3.87 -1.27
CA PRO A 119 -9.19 -2.60 -1.51
C PRO A 119 -8.23 -1.42 -1.56
N ALA A 120 -7.20 -1.43 -0.71
CA ALA A 120 -6.26 -0.35 -0.55
C ALA A 120 -4.92 -0.86 0.03
N CYS A 121 -3.86 -0.10 -0.20
CA CYS A 121 -2.58 -0.23 0.47
C CYS A 121 -1.95 1.15 0.66
N LEU A 122 -0.98 1.26 1.55
CA LEU A 122 -0.19 2.46 1.74
C LEU A 122 1.11 2.33 0.96
N VAL A 123 1.55 3.47 0.48
CA VAL A 123 2.80 3.61 -0.25
C VAL A 123 3.56 4.76 0.36
N LEU A 124 4.79 4.46 0.73
CA LEU A 124 5.73 5.45 1.20
C LEU A 124 6.58 5.94 0.04
N GLU A 125 7.16 7.14 0.17
CA GLU A 125 8.12 7.62 -0.81
C GLU A 125 9.38 6.71 -0.83
N ALA A 126 10.11 6.70 -1.94
CA ALA A 126 11.23 5.77 -2.14
C ALA A 126 12.31 5.85 -1.04
N HIS A 127 12.48 7.04 -0.45
CA HIS A 127 13.47 7.31 0.60
C HIS A 127 12.88 7.31 2.02
N ASP A 128 11.57 7.10 2.15
CA ASP A 128 10.94 7.06 3.46
C ASP A 128 11.23 5.75 4.18
N MET A 129 11.33 5.84 5.50
CA MET A 129 11.44 4.68 6.38
C MET A 129 10.12 3.92 6.41
N ALA A 130 10.16 2.59 6.29
CA ALA A 130 8.99 1.73 6.42
C ALA A 130 8.23 1.96 7.73
N LEU A 131 6.89 1.83 7.71
CA LEU A 131 6.02 2.14 8.87
C LEU A 131 6.43 1.36 10.13
N HIS A 132 6.69 0.05 10.00
CA HIS A 132 7.18 -0.77 11.10
C HIS A 132 8.53 -0.27 11.67
N THR A 133 9.47 0.13 10.81
CA THR A 133 10.77 0.65 11.25
C THR A 133 10.63 1.98 12.00
N ARG A 134 9.74 2.87 11.53
CA ARG A 134 9.42 4.12 12.25
C ARG A 134 8.89 3.85 13.64
N ARG A 135 8.00 2.86 13.78
CA ARG A 135 7.48 2.42 15.08
C ARG A 135 8.61 1.97 16.01
N LEU A 136 9.51 1.10 15.53
CA LEU A 136 10.66 0.64 16.33
C LEU A 136 11.54 1.81 16.82
N MET A 137 11.73 2.84 16.00
CA MET A 137 12.48 4.04 16.41
C MET A 137 11.71 4.88 17.44
N ALA A 138 10.40 5.02 17.28
CA ALA A 138 9.55 5.72 18.24
C ALA A 138 9.55 5.01 19.61
N GLU A 139 9.45 3.68 19.62
CA GLU A 139 9.56 2.84 20.83
C GLU A 139 10.94 2.97 21.50
N ALA A 140 12.00 3.18 20.71
CA ALA A 140 13.35 3.47 21.19
C ALA A 140 13.55 4.91 21.71
N GLY A 141 12.49 5.74 21.71
CA GLY A 141 12.51 7.11 22.24
C GLY A 141 12.94 8.18 21.23
N HIS A 142 13.10 7.83 19.95
CA HIS A 142 13.38 8.83 18.91
C HIS A 142 12.10 9.53 18.45
N ALA A 143 12.12 10.87 18.41
CA ALA A 143 11.00 11.64 17.86
C ALA A 143 10.92 11.43 16.34
N MET A 144 9.90 10.68 15.90
CA MET A 144 9.60 10.49 14.48
C MET A 144 8.48 11.45 14.07
N PRO A 145 8.66 12.26 13.01
CA PRO A 145 7.55 13.03 12.43
C PRO A 145 6.39 12.09 12.05
N ALA A 146 5.16 12.59 11.98
CA ALA A 146 4.07 11.79 11.41
C ALA A 146 4.37 11.52 9.93
N ALA A 147 4.42 10.25 9.51
CA ALA A 147 4.44 9.91 8.09
C ALA A 147 3.03 10.12 7.53
N ARG A 148 2.93 10.76 6.37
CA ARG A 148 1.67 10.90 5.63
C ARG A 148 1.78 10.04 4.37
N PRO A 149 1.42 8.75 4.45
CA PRO A 149 1.56 7.86 3.29
C PRO A 149 0.62 8.28 2.16
N VAL A 150 0.94 7.80 0.96
CA VAL A 150 0.01 7.81 -0.18
C VAL A 150 -0.91 6.61 -0.02
N LEU A 151 -2.21 6.82 -0.07
CA LEU A 151 -3.19 5.73 -0.11
C LEU A 151 -3.42 5.33 -1.58
N GLU A 152 -2.99 4.15 -1.94
CA GLU A 152 -3.34 3.54 -3.22
C GLU A 152 -4.62 2.72 -3.08
N ILE A 153 -5.54 2.85 -4.03
CA ILE A 153 -6.83 2.16 -4.00
C ILE A 153 -7.08 1.30 -5.23
N ASN A 154 -7.87 0.23 -5.05
CA ASN A 154 -8.42 -0.57 -6.12
C ASN A 154 -9.86 -0.14 -6.41
N ALA A 155 -10.06 0.70 -7.42
CA ALA A 155 -11.39 1.24 -7.77
C ALA A 155 -12.40 0.14 -8.18
N ALA A 156 -11.93 -1.01 -8.65
CA ALA A 156 -12.79 -2.14 -8.99
C ALA A 156 -13.29 -2.92 -7.77
N HIS A 157 -12.68 -2.71 -6.58
CA HIS A 157 -13.02 -3.47 -5.39
C HIS A 157 -14.43 -3.11 -4.87
N PRO A 158 -15.27 -4.09 -4.46
CA PRO A 158 -16.63 -3.83 -3.99
C PRO A 158 -16.76 -2.83 -2.84
N LEU A 159 -15.78 -2.77 -1.93
CA LEU A 159 -15.77 -1.76 -0.86
C LEU A 159 -15.62 -0.34 -1.39
N LEU A 160 -14.82 -0.12 -2.44
CA LEU A 160 -14.65 1.19 -3.07
C LEU A 160 -15.90 1.58 -3.85
N GLN A 161 -16.56 0.62 -4.51
CA GLN A 161 -17.86 0.84 -5.15
C GLN A 161 -18.94 1.23 -4.12
N ARG A 162 -18.99 0.54 -2.98
CA ARG A 162 -19.90 0.87 -1.87
C ARG A 162 -19.63 2.28 -1.33
N TYR A 163 -18.36 2.62 -1.12
CA TYR A 163 -17.98 3.96 -0.69
C TYR A 163 -18.35 5.04 -1.73
N ALA A 164 -18.15 4.77 -3.02
CA ALA A 164 -18.51 5.69 -4.10
C ALA A 164 -20.02 5.99 -4.09
N ALA A 165 -20.85 4.96 -3.87
CA ALA A 165 -22.31 5.07 -3.83
C ALA A 165 -22.87 5.64 -2.51
N GLU A 166 -22.07 5.74 -1.44
CA GLU A 166 -22.52 6.27 -0.15
C GLU A 166 -22.74 7.79 -0.22
N SER A 167 -23.98 8.20 0.05
CA SER A 167 -24.45 9.59 0.01
C SER A 167 -24.49 10.24 1.39
N ASP A 168 -24.51 9.44 2.46
CA ASP A 168 -24.42 9.93 3.82
C ASP A 168 -22.97 10.31 4.15
N SER A 169 -22.74 11.59 4.41
CA SER A 169 -21.41 12.12 4.67
C SER A 169 -20.72 11.48 5.89
N ALA A 170 -21.47 11.12 6.93
CA ALA A 170 -20.89 10.55 8.15
C ALA A 170 -20.47 9.09 7.90
N ARG A 171 -21.32 8.31 7.21
CA ARG A 171 -20.98 6.94 6.80
C ARG A 171 -19.88 6.90 5.75
N GLY A 172 -19.87 7.86 4.82
CA GLY A 172 -18.79 8.03 3.85
C GLY A 172 -17.44 8.24 4.55
N ALA A 173 -17.36 9.18 5.49
CA ALA A 173 -16.16 9.42 6.27
C ALA A 173 -15.72 8.20 7.08
N ASP A 174 -16.66 7.45 7.66
CA ASP A 174 -16.36 6.20 8.35
C ASP A 174 -15.78 5.13 7.43
N LEU A 175 -16.34 4.96 6.23
CA LEU A 175 -15.85 4.01 5.24
C LEU A 175 -14.45 4.40 4.73
N ALA A 176 -14.23 5.69 4.46
CA ALA A 176 -12.91 6.19 4.06
C ALA A 176 -11.86 5.91 5.14
N LEU A 177 -12.18 6.24 6.40
CA LEU A 177 -11.27 6.02 7.52
C LEU A 177 -11.04 4.53 7.77
N LEU A 178 -12.07 3.68 7.63
CA LEU A 178 -11.92 2.24 7.72
C LEU A 178 -10.94 1.70 6.66
N LEU A 179 -11.02 2.17 5.41
CA LEU A 179 -10.10 1.76 4.34
C LEU A 179 -8.65 2.11 4.67
N LEU A 180 -8.42 3.31 5.23
CA LEU A 180 -7.10 3.73 5.70
C LEU A 180 -6.60 2.86 6.86
N GLU A 181 -7.40 2.72 7.92
CA GLU A 181 -7.05 1.96 9.13
C GLU A 181 -6.79 0.47 8.80
N GLN A 182 -7.52 -0.11 7.84
CA GLN A 182 -7.26 -1.48 7.35
C GLN A 182 -5.92 -1.60 6.63
N ALA A 183 -5.57 -0.61 5.79
CA ALA A 183 -4.28 -0.59 5.10
C ALA A 183 -3.11 -0.39 6.09
N GLU A 184 -3.29 0.47 7.09
CA GLU A 184 -2.32 0.65 8.20
C GLU A 184 -2.07 -0.67 8.94
N VAL A 185 -3.13 -1.37 9.35
CA VAL A 185 -3.01 -2.65 10.05
C VAL A 185 -2.34 -3.71 9.18
N ALA A 186 -2.69 -3.78 7.89
CA ALA A 186 -2.10 -4.74 6.96
C ALA A 186 -0.59 -4.53 6.79
N GLU A 187 -0.11 -3.31 6.98
CA GLU A 187 1.32 -2.95 6.91
C GLU A 187 2.04 -2.97 8.26
N GLY A 188 1.39 -3.51 9.30
CA GLY A 188 1.96 -3.65 10.63
C GLY A 188 2.04 -2.33 11.42
N ALA A 189 1.30 -1.30 10.98
CA ALA A 189 1.19 -0.07 11.74
C ALA A 189 0.28 -0.26 12.96
N GLN A 190 0.61 0.44 14.05
CA GLN A 190 -0.23 0.50 15.23
C GLN A 190 -1.21 1.66 15.07
N LEU A 191 -2.51 1.36 15.17
CA LEU A 191 -3.55 2.37 15.15
C LEU A 191 -3.44 3.29 16.38
N GLU A 192 -3.67 4.59 16.19
CA GLU A 192 -3.68 5.59 17.27
C GLU A 192 -4.77 5.30 18.31
N ASP A 193 -5.97 4.91 17.85
CA ASP A 193 -7.10 4.54 18.70
C ASP A 193 -7.77 3.23 18.21
N PRO A 194 -7.25 2.07 18.65
CA PRO A 194 -7.83 0.77 18.30
C PRO A 194 -9.29 0.62 18.76
N ALA A 195 -9.69 1.29 19.84
CA ALA A 195 -11.07 1.22 20.34
C ALA A 195 -12.03 1.99 19.43
N ALA A 196 -11.62 3.13 18.89
CA ALA A 196 -12.38 3.87 17.88
C ALA A 196 -12.53 3.06 16.58
N PHE A 197 -11.46 2.41 16.11
CA PHE A 197 -11.51 1.51 14.96
C PHE A 197 -12.55 0.40 15.15
N VAL A 198 -12.51 -0.33 16.26
CA VAL A 198 -13.47 -1.41 16.54
C VAL A 198 -14.92 -0.88 16.62
N LYS A 199 -15.13 0.28 17.27
CA LYS A 199 -16.45 0.91 17.31
C LYS A 199 -16.96 1.28 15.90
N ARG A 200 -16.08 1.78 15.04
CA ARG A 200 -16.40 2.13 13.65
C ARG A 200 -16.79 0.91 12.83
N VAL A 201 -16.02 -0.17 12.93
CA VAL A 201 -16.33 -1.46 12.31
C VAL A 201 -17.73 -1.93 12.72
N ASN A 202 -18.00 -1.95 14.03
CA ASN A 202 -19.31 -2.37 14.54
C ASN A 202 -20.46 -1.49 14.03
N ARG A 203 -20.26 -0.16 13.97
CA ARG A 203 -21.25 0.79 13.45
C ARG A 203 -21.56 0.53 11.97
N LEU A 204 -20.52 0.34 11.16
CA LEU A 204 -20.66 0.06 9.72
C LEU A 204 -21.31 -1.30 9.43
N LEU A 205 -21.07 -2.31 10.27
CA LEU A 205 -21.69 -3.63 10.16
C LEU A 205 -23.17 -3.61 10.54
N LEU A 206 -23.53 -2.86 11.59
CA LEU A 206 -24.91 -2.74 12.04
C LEU A 206 -25.75 -1.77 11.19
N GLY A 207 -25.12 -1.03 10.27
CA GLY A 207 -25.79 0.01 9.49
C GLY A 207 -26.32 1.17 10.35
N ALA A 208 -25.78 1.33 11.56
CA ALA A 208 -26.20 2.39 12.46
C ALA A 208 -25.57 3.72 12.01
N ALA A 209 -26.37 4.78 11.92
CA ALA A 209 -25.83 6.13 11.81
C ALA A 209 -25.11 6.52 13.11
N ALA A 210 -24.14 7.43 13.01
CA ALA A 210 -23.40 7.96 14.15
C ALA A 210 -24.30 8.69 15.16
#